data_AF-A0A1R1CY47-F1
#
_entry.id   AF-A0A1R1CY47-F1
#
_cell.length_a   1.000
_cell.length_b   1.000
_cell.length_c   1.000
_cell.angle_alpha   90.00
_cell.angle_beta   90.00
_cell.angle_gamma   90.00
#
_symmetry.space_group_name_H-M   'P 1'
#
loop_
_entity.id
_entity.type
_entity.pdbx_description
1 polymer ?
#
loop_
_entity_poly.entity_id
_entity_poly.type
_entity_poly.pdbx_seq_one_letter_code
_entity_poly.pdbx_strand_id
1 'polypeptide(L)'
;MTKRIRYCNECRCEREVQIKEREALLTYGDESFSVIEVFAACMACGQEVSDEELDSLTLRRLQQAYELKHTYHAEGIKKIRLYFGFTQPVFAKILNIGLSTLKRYERGGSSPDVTQMGIFKLLKYAPENMLKFYETNLLNLLPSEKEIVEKRFLELFGESEYERSCYHLFETIYKPFENSISNGDVHFHTNKFLNMILFFTQHGVLKTKLMKLLWYSDFLHFKRFQSSISGVTYIHKPYGPVPKEYEAVLAYMESSGQIAILVEEGDDGYTRISITSQRQLQDEWFSPAEFQTLSEIVTYFESFGSREISDYAHRTSAWLETVDDQIIEYSYAGSIQLQ
;
A
#
# COMPACT_ATOMS: atom_id res chain seq x y z
N MET A 1 -8.77 -41.57 27.64
CA MET A 1 -9.66 -40.40 27.82
C MET A 1 -10.14 -40.42 29.26
N THR A 2 -9.70 -39.45 30.07
CA THR A 2 -10.14 -39.32 31.46
C THR A 2 -11.62 -38.94 31.44
N LYS A 3 -12.48 -39.78 32.00
CA LYS A 3 -13.92 -39.50 32.07
C LYS A 3 -14.14 -38.28 32.96
N ARG A 4 -14.80 -37.24 32.44
CA ARG A 4 -15.13 -36.05 33.21
C ARG A 4 -16.50 -36.25 33.85
N ILE A 5 -16.56 -36.21 35.17
CA ILE A 5 -17.78 -36.43 35.95
C ILE A 5 -18.16 -35.12 36.62
N ARG A 6 -19.44 -34.75 36.51
CA ARG A 6 -20.02 -33.58 37.17
C ARG A 6 -21.40 -33.92 37.72
N TYR A 7 -21.84 -33.19 38.73
CA TYR A 7 -23.17 -33.33 39.31
C TYR A 7 -24.23 -32.71 38.39
N CYS A 8 -25.20 -33.50 37.95
CA CYS A 8 -26.30 -33.01 37.13
C CYS A 8 -27.52 -32.70 38.01
N ASN A 9 -27.98 -31.45 38.00
CA ASN A 9 -29.13 -31.01 38.81
C ASN A 9 -30.46 -31.71 38.41
N GLU A 10 -30.62 -32.08 37.13
CA GLU A 10 -31.81 -32.79 36.65
C GLU A 10 -31.80 -34.27 37.02
N CYS A 11 -30.66 -34.94 36.86
CA CYS A 11 -30.52 -36.35 37.26
C CYS A 11 -30.32 -36.54 38.77
N ARG A 12 -30.00 -35.46 39.49
CA ARG A 12 -29.68 -35.41 40.92
C ARG A 12 -28.58 -36.39 41.34
N CYS A 13 -27.60 -36.58 40.46
CA CYS A 13 -26.47 -37.46 40.71
C CYS A 13 -25.27 -37.09 39.84
N GLU A 14 -24.12 -37.65 40.17
CA GLU A 14 -22.93 -37.55 39.33
C GLU A 14 -23.10 -38.31 38.02
N ARG A 15 -22.78 -37.64 36.91
CA ARG A 15 -22.87 -38.18 35.55
C ARG A 15 -21.62 -37.82 34.77
N GLU A 16 -21.28 -38.70 33.83
CA GLU A 16 -20.31 -38.38 32.79
C GLU A 16 -20.86 -37.24 31.92
N VAL A 17 -20.01 -36.26 31.66
CA VAL A 17 -20.37 -35.08 30.85
C VAL A 17 -19.59 -35.08 29.54
N GLN A 18 -20.25 -34.58 28.49
CA GLN A 18 -19.65 -34.29 27.20
C GLN A 18 -19.38 -32.78 27.10
N ILE A 19 -18.19 -32.40 26.63
CA ILE A 19 -17.85 -31.00 26.36
C ILE A 19 -18.47 -30.62 25.01
N LYS A 20 -19.19 -29.50 24.97
CA LYS A 20 -19.78 -28.92 23.76
C LYS A 20 -19.33 -27.46 23.61
N GLU A 21 -19.36 -26.99 22.37
CA GLU A 21 -19.05 -25.61 22.01
C GLU A 21 -20.25 -24.99 21.29
N ARG A 22 -20.53 -23.71 21.56
CA ARG A 22 -21.51 -22.91 20.82
C ARG A 22 -20.99 -21.49 20.61
N GLU A 23 -21.41 -20.86 19.52
CA GLU A 23 -21.18 -19.43 19.33
C GLU A 23 -22.16 -18.66 20.22
N ALA A 24 -21.64 -17.75 21.04
CA ALA A 24 -22.39 -16.97 22.00
C ALA A 24 -21.99 -15.50 21.93
N LEU A 25 -22.98 -14.61 22.03
CA LEU A 25 -22.75 -13.18 22.12
C LEU A 25 -22.66 -12.79 23.60
N LEU A 26 -21.45 -12.54 24.09
CA LEU A 26 -21.19 -12.18 25.49
C LEU A 26 -20.78 -10.71 25.60
N THR A 27 -21.16 -10.06 26.69
CA THR A 27 -20.89 -8.64 26.94
C THR A 27 -19.73 -8.48 27.93
N TYR A 28 -18.78 -7.60 27.59
CA TYR A 28 -17.71 -7.16 28.48
C TYR A 28 -17.72 -5.63 28.54
N GLY A 29 -18.06 -5.07 29.70
CA GLY A 29 -18.37 -3.64 29.82
C GLY A 29 -19.67 -3.28 29.09
N ASP A 30 -19.61 -2.31 28.17
CA ASP A 30 -20.75 -1.83 27.37
C ASP A 30 -20.77 -2.43 25.94
N GLU A 31 -19.88 -3.38 25.63
CA GLU A 31 -19.72 -3.94 24.29
C GLU A 31 -19.91 -5.46 24.25
N SER A 32 -20.52 -5.93 23.16
CA SER A 32 -20.76 -7.37 22.93
C SER A 32 -19.79 -7.97 21.91
N PHE A 33 -19.41 -9.22 22.17
CA PHE A 33 -18.42 -9.99 21.42
C PHE A 33 -18.99 -11.37 21.06
N SER A 34 -18.82 -11.79 19.81
CA SER A 34 -19.06 -13.19 19.44
C SER A 34 -17.88 -14.03 19.88
N VAL A 35 -18.11 -15.01 20.76
CA VAL A 35 -17.09 -15.93 21.26
C VAL A 35 -17.60 -17.36 21.28
N ILE A 36 -16.67 -18.32 21.20
CA ILE A 36 -16.99 -19.74 21.36
C ILE A 36 -17.04 -20.08 22.84
N GLU A 37 -18.26 -20.21 23.36
CA GLU A 37 -18.55 -20.70 24.70
C GLU A 37 -18.37 -22.21 24.76
N VAL A 38 -17.61 -22.68 25.76
CA VAL A 38 -17.41 -24.10 26.04
C VAL A 38 -18.20 -24.46 27.29
N PHE A 39 -19.06 -25.46 27.21
CA PHE A 39 -19.89 -25.90 28.33
C PHE A 39 -19.97 -27.43 28.42
N ALA A 40 -20.35 -27.94 29.58
CA ALA A 40 -20.54 -29.38 29.81
C ALA A 40 -22.02 -29.75 29.67
N ALA A 41 -22.31 -30.86 29.00
CA ALA A 41 -23.67 -31.42 28.89
C ALA A 41 -23.70 -32.83 29.46
N CYS A 42 -24.71 -33.13 30.28
CA CYS A 42 -24.93 -34.47 30.83
C CYS A 42 -25.16 -35.48 29.72
N MET A 43 -24.40 -36.59 29.68
CA MET A 43 -24.58 -37.62 28.65
C MET A 43 -25.91 -38.37 28.76
N ALA A 44 -26.59 -38.33 29.92
CA ALA A 44 -27.84 -39.06 30.14
C ALA A 44 -29.09 -38.24 29.77
N CYS A 45 -29.17 -36.98 30.20
CA CYS A 45 -30.35 -36.13 29.97
C CYS A 45 -30.10 -34.98 28.98
N GLY A 46 -28.86 -34.75 28.57
CA GLY A 46 -28.50 -33.67 27.64
C GLY A 46 -28.45 -32.27 28.25
N GLN A 47 -28.85 -32.10 29.52
CA GLN A 47 -28.88 -30.80 30.18
C GLN A 47 -27.48 -30.24 30.43
N GLU A 48 -27.34 -28.92 30.31
CA GLU A 48 -26.13 -28.17 30.66
C GLU A 48 -25.79 -28.35 32.15
N VAL A 49 -24.51 -28.58 32.43
CA VAL A 49 -23.96 -28.80 33.77
C VAL A 49 -22.86 -27.79 34.01
N SER A 50 -22.88 -27.14 35.17
CA SER A 50 -21.85 -26.17 35.56
C SER A 50 -20.48 -26.83 35.71
N ASP A 51 -19.46 -26.17 35.19
CA ASP A 51 -18.07 -26.60 35.24
C ASP A 51 -17.15 -25.38 35.30
N GLU A 52 -16.66 -25.06 36.51
CA GLU A 52 -15.86 -23.86 36.78
C GLU A 52 -14.62 -23.71 35.87
N GLU A 53 -14.01 -24.82 35.44
CA GLU A 53 -12.84 -24.79 34.56
C GLU A 53 -13.23 -24.38 33.13
N LEU A 54 -14.40 -24.81 32.65
CA LEU A 54 -14.93 -24.40 31.34
C LEU A 54 -15.44 -22.97 31.37
N ASP A 55 -16.11 -22.58 32.45
CA ASP A 55 -16.58 -21.20 32.64
C ASP A 55 -15.38 -20.25 32.64
N SER A 56 -14.31 -20.60 33.35
CA SER A 56 -13.03 -19.86 33.35
C SER A 56 -12.35 -19.84 31.97
N LEU A 57 -12.51 -20.88 31.16
CA LEU A 57 -12.00 -20.91 29.79
C LEU A 57 -12.78 -19.95 28.88
N THR A 58 -14.11 -19.96 28.97
CA THR A 58 -14.99 -19.06 28.22
C THR A 58 -14.73 -17.59 28.59
N LEU A 59 -14.57 -17.28 29.89
CA LEU A 59 -14.22 -15.93 30.34
C LEU A 59 -12.85 -15.46 29.80
N ARG A 60 -11.84 -16.35 29.76
CA ARG A 60 -10.55 -16.03 29.14
C ARG A 60 -10.67 -15.76 27.65
N ARG A 61 -11.50 -16.52 26.92
CA ARG A 61 -11.77 -16.27 25.49
C ARG A 61 -12.48 -14.93 25.27
N LEU A 62 -13.45 -14.57 26.13
CA LEU A 62 -14.10 -13.27 26.12
C LEU A 62 -13.12 -12.13 26.39
N GLN A 63 -12.27 -12.26 27.41
CA GLN A 63 -11.23 -11.31 27.70
C GLN A 63 -10.26 -11.16 26.51
N GLN A 64 -9.84 -12.26 25.89
CA GLN A 64 -8.98 -12.23 24.71
C GLN A 64 -9.65 -11.55 23.51
N ALA A 65 -10.95 -11.78 23.28
CA ALA A 65 -11.69 -11.12 22.20
C ALA A 65 -11.84 -9.61 22.44
N TYR A 66 -12.11 -9.21 23.68
CA TYR A 66 -12.09 -7.81 24.11
C TYR A 66 -10.70 -7.20 23.91
N GLU A 67 -9.65 -7.89 24.33
CA GLU A 67 -8.28 -7.45 24.14
C GLU A 67 -7.91 -7.34 22.64
N LEU A 68 -8.29 -8.28 21.78
CA LEU A 68 -8.01 -8.20 20.34
C LEU A 68 -8.69 -7.01 19.67
N LYS A 69 -9.90 -6.66 20.11
CA LYS A 69 -10.66 -5.50 19.59
C LYS A 69 -10.16 -4.17 20.14
N HIS A 70 -9.70 -4.13 21.39
CA HIS A 70 -9.41 -2.88 22.11
C HIS A 70 -7.93 -2.63 22.44
N THR A 71 -7.03 -3.60 22.24
CA THR A 71 -5.64 -3.45 22.70
C THR A 71 -4.74 -2.95 21.59
N TYR A 72 -4.32 -1.70 21.72
CA TYR A 72 -2.98 -1.33 21.30
C TYR A 72 -2.02 -2.00 22.28
N HIS A 73 -1.45 -3.13 21.88
CA HIS A 73 -0.41 -3.81 22.67
C HIS A 73 0.72 -2.82 22.96
N ALA A 74 1.38 -2.97 24.12
CA ALA A 74 2.60 -2.21 24.46
C ALA A 74 3.60 -2.19 23.30
N GLU A 75 3.69 -3.33 22.59
CA GLU A 75 4.48 -3.52 21.38
C GLU A 75 3.98 -2.66 20.20
N GLY A 76 2.68 -2.44 20.05
CA GLY A 76 2.09 -1.54 19.06
C GLY A 76 2.50 -0.08 19.27
N ILE A 77 2.49 0.41 20.52
CA ILE A 77 2.93 1.78 20.84
C ILE A 77 4.42 1.93 20.55
N LYS A 78 5.21 0.93 20.95
CA LYS A 78 6.65 0.88 20.65
C LYS A 78 6.92 0.84 19.14
N LYS A 79 6.14 0.07 18.36
CA LYS A 79 6.22 0.00 16.90
C LYS A 79 5.93 1.35 16.25
N ILE A 80 4.93 2.10 16.73
CA ILE A 80 4.65 3.46 16.24
C ILE A 80 5.89 4.34 16.46
N ARG A 81 6.44 4.40 17.67
CA ARG A 81 7.64 5.21 17.93
C ARG A 81 8.82 4.81 17.05
N LEU A 82 9.05 3.50 16.89
CA LEU A 82 10.15 2.97 16.10
C LEU A 82 9.98 3.20 14.59
N TYR A 83 8.75 3.25 14.07
CA TYR A 83 8.47 3.65 12.70
C TYR A 83 9.04 5.04 12.41
N PHE A 84 8.81 5.99 13.32
CA PHE A 84 9.41 7.32 13.24
C PHE A 84 10.92 7.34 13.53
N GLY A 85 11.52 6.25 14.00
CA GLY A 85 12.95 6.22 14.35
C GLY A 85 13.32 7.03 15.60
N PHE A 86 12.35 7.42 16.43
CA PHE A 86 12.58 8.29 17.58
C PHE A 86 12.92 7.53 18.87
N THR A 87 13.73 8.16 19.71
CA THR A 87 13.98 7.69 21.07
C THR A 87 12.77 7.96 21.97
N GLN A 88 12.63 7.24 23.09
CA GLN A 88 11.52 7.47 24.03
C GLN A 88 11.45 8.94 24.52
N PRO A 89 12.57 9.61 24.88
CA PRO A 89 12.53 11.03 25.25
C PRO A 89 12.03 11.95 24.15
N VAL A 90 12.51 11.79 22.91
CA VAL A 90 12.12 12.63 21.77
C VAL A 90 10.63 12.44 21.45
N PHE A 91 10.18 11.19 21.34
CA PHE A 91 8.78 10.87 21.08
C PHE A 91 7.84 11.41 22.18
N ALA A 92 8.25 11.30 23.45
CA ALA A 92 7.51 11.82 24.58
C ALA A 92 7.36 13.35 24.53
N LYS A 93 8.45 14.07 24.20
CA LYS A 93 8.45 15.53 24.04
C LYS A 93 7.54 16.01 22.91
N ILE A 94 7.58 15.32 21.76
CA ILE A 94 6.76 15.65 20.58
C ILE A 94 5.27 15.48 20.88
N LEU A 95 4.88 14.38 21.55
CA LEU A 95 3.48 14.13 21.91
C LEU A 95 3.03 14.85 23.18
N ASN A 96 3.91 15.62 23.82
CA ASN A 96 3.68 16.25 25.11
C ASN A 96 3.17 15.27 26.19
N ILE A 97 3.79 14.09 26.26
CA ILE A 97 3.52 13.07 27.29
C ILE A 97 4.72 12.92 28.21
N GLY A 98 4.47 12.66 29.50
CA GLY A 98 5.55 12.39 30.44
C GLY A 98 6.36 11.15 30.03
N LEU A 99 7.69 11.24 30.02
CA LEU A 99 8.58 10.12 29.64
C LEU A 99 8.30 8.86 30.48
N SER A 100 8.07 9.01 31.78
CA SER A 100 7.71 7.89 32.67
C SER A 100 6.40 7.22 32.27
N THR A 101 5.45 8.00 31.75
CA THR A 101 4.16 7.51 31.24
C THR A 101 4.35 6.71 29.96
N LEU A 102 5.09 7.24 28.97
CA LEU A 102 5.42 6.50 27.75
C LEU A 102 6.16 5.19 28.04
N LYS A 103 7.13 5.22 28.99
CA LYS A 103 7.85 4.01 29.42
C LYS A 103 6.93 2.95 30.00
N ARG A 104 5.91 3.33 30.76
CA ARG A 104 4.90 2.37 31.28
C ARG A 104 4.06 1.80 30.15
N TYR A 105 3.63 2.63 29.19
CA TYR A 105 2.84 2.19 28.04
C TYR A 105 3.59 1.17 27.19
N GLU A 106 4.84 1.46 26.80
CA GLU A 106 5.65 0.55 25.97
C GLU A 106 6.10 -0.73 26.70
N ARG A 107 6.02 -0.77 28.03
CA ARG A 107 6.29 -1.97 28.85
C ARG A 107 5.04 -2.75 29.21
N GLY A 108 3.85 -2.24 28.89
CA GLY A 108 2.57 -2.84 29.29
C GLY A 108 2.26 -2.68 30.78
N GLY A 109 2.91 -1.75 31.48
CA GLY A 109 2.67 -1.50 32.90
C GLY A 109 1.40 -0.70 33.19
N SER A 110 0.83 -0.04 32.17
CA SER A 110 -0.47 0.65 32.24
C SER A 110 -1.00 0.90 30.83
N SER A 111 -2.32 1.00 30.67
CA SER A 111 -2.95 1.37 29.39
C SER A 111 -3.02 2.90 29.21
N PRO A 112 -2.90 3.43 27.98
CA PRO A 112 -3.21 4.83 27.68
C PRO A 112 -4.68 5.17 27.98
N ASP A 113 -4.95 6.42 28.35
CA ASP A 113 -6.31 6.96 28.41
C ASP A 113 -6.93 7.11 26.99
N VAL A 114 -8.22 7.45 26.93
CA VAL A 114 -8.97 7.56 25.66
C VAL A 114 -8.34 8.57 24.69
N THR A 115 -7.84 9.70 25.19
CA THR A 115 -7.22 10.75 24.37
C THR A 115 -5.89 10.28 23.80
N GLN A 116 -5.03 9.73 24.67
CA GLN A 116 -3.73 9.19 24.26
C GLN A 116 -3.89 8.00 23.32
N MET A 117 -4.90 7.17 23.55
CA MET A 117 -5.30 6.11 22.65
C MET A 117 -5.64 6.69 21.27
N GLY A 118 -6.50 7.72 21.21
CA GLY A 118 -6.85 8.42 19.98
C GLY A 118 -5.63 8.94 19.21
N ILE A 119 -4.65 9.53 19.91
CA ILE A 119 -3.40 9.99 19.32
C ILE A 119 -2.60 8.82 18.73
N PHE A 120 -2.42 7.72 19.47
CA PHE A 120 -1.71 6.55 18.93
C PHE A 120 -2.45 5.90 17.75
N LYS A 121 -3.79 5.91 17.74
CA LYS A 121 -4.57 5.47 16.57
C LYS A 121 -4.29 6.37 15.37
N LEU A 122 -4.38 7.68 15.57
CA LEU A 122 -4.14 8.68 14.54
C LEU A 122 -2.74 8.50 13.92
N LEU A 123 -1.70 8.37 14.74
CA LEU A 123 -0.32 8.21 14.26
C LEU A 123 -0.06 6.85 13.61
N LYS A 124 -0.85 5.82 13.94
CA LYS A 124 -0.75 4.51 13.27
C LYS A 124 -1.34 4.53 11.87
N TYR A 125 -2.46 5.23 11.67
CA TYR A 125 -3.20 5.23 10.40
C TYR A 125 -2.89 6.44 9.51
N ALA A 126 -2.40 7.53 10.09
CA ALA A 126 -2.11 8.80 9.43
C ALA A 126 -0.84 9.44 10.05
N PRO A 127 0.34 8.84 9.82
CA PRO A 127 1.59 9.17 10.51
C PRO A 127 2.08 10.61 10.28
N GLU A 128 1.68 11.26 9.18
CA GLU A 128 1.97 12.66 8.87
C GLU A 128 1.45 13.64 9.93
N ASN A 129 0.43 13.24 10.72
CA ASN A 129 -0.06 14.06 11.84
C ASN A 129 1.01 14.27 12.93
N MET A 130 2.08 13.48 12.93
CA MET A 130 3.25 13.72 13.79
C MET A 130 3.86 15.12 13.56
N LEU A 131 3.79 15.65 12.33
CA LEU A 131 4.28 17.00 12.00
C LEU A 131 3.57 18.07 12.84
N LYS A 132 2.24 17.97 12.99
CA LYS A 132 1.44 18.91 13.78
C LYS A 132 1.82 18.86 15.27
N PHE A 133 2.06 17.65 15.80
CA PHE A 133 2.52 17.50 17.19
C PHE A 133 3.92 18.08 17.39
N TYR A 134 4.81 17.89 16.41
CA TYR A 134 6.16 18.46 16.43
C TYR A 134 6.11 19.99 16.42
N GLU A 135 5.41 20.60 15.47
CA GLU A 135 5.26 22.06 15.34
C GLU A 135 4.69 22.69 16.61
N THR A 136 3.64 22.07 17.18
CA THR A 136 2.99 22.56 18.40
C THR A 136 3.91 22.50 19.62
N ASN A 137 4.81 21.52 19.67
CA ASN A 137 5.66 21.24 20.83
C ASN A 137 7.15 21.54 20.61
N LEU A 138 7.49 22.37 19.60
CA LEU A 138 8.86 22.74 19.23
C LEU A 138 9.72 23.24 20.40
N LEU A 139 9.12 23.91 21.39
CA LEU A 139 9.83 24.44 22.55
C LEU A 139 10.32 23.36 23.52
N ASN A 140 9.77 22.14 23.45
CA ASN A 140 10.16 21.03 24.32
C ASN A 140 11.44 20.32 23.85
N LEU A 141 11.93 20.62 22.64
CA LEU A 141 13.08 19.95 22.02
C LEU A 141 14.34 20.83 22.01
N LEU A 142 15.49 20.19 22.22
CA LEU A 142 16.80 20.81 22.02
C LEU A 142 17.10 21.00 20.52
N PRO A 143 17.97 21.95 20.15
CA PRO A 143 18.36 22.16 18.74
C PRO A 143 18.85 20.88 18.04
N SER A 144 19.66 20.07 18.73
CA SER A 144 20.15 18.79 18.20
C SER A 144 19.05 17.73 18.04
N GLU A 145 18.03 17.75 18.89
CA GLU A 145 16.87 16.85 18.74
C GLU A 145 15.99 17.28 17.57
N LYS A 146 15.84 18.60 17.34
CA LYS A 146 15.10 19.15 16.19
C LYS A 146 15.72 18.72 14.87
N GLU A 147 17.04 18.86 14.73
CA GLU A 147 17.76 18.46 13.52
C GLU A 147 17.54 16.97 13.18
N ILE A 148 17.60 16.09 14.19
CA ILE A 148 17.34 14.65 14.02
C ILE A 148 15.89 14.40 13.58
N VAL A 149 14.93 15.08 14.21
CA VAL A 149 13.50 14.93 13.92
C VAL A 149 13.18 15.42 12.52
N GLU A 150 13.67 16.59 12.14
CA GLU A 150 13.46 17.20 10.83
C GLU A 150 14.07 16.35 9.71
N LYS A 151 15.31 15.86 9.88
CA LYS A 151 15.91 14.91 8.95
C LYS A 151 15.03 13.68 8.76
N ARG A 152 14.52 13.13 9.86
CA ARG A 152 13.70 11.91 9.82
C ARG A 152 12.32 12.14 9.22
N PHE A 153 11.73 13.32 9.41
CA PHE A 153 10.51 13.70 8.70
C PHE A 153 10.76 13.92 7.22
N LEU A 154 11.91 14.46 6.82
CA LEU A 154 12.26 14.52 5.40
C LEU A 154 12.43 13.12 4.81
N GLU A 155 12.99 12.16 5.55
CA GLU A 155 13.08 10.76 5.10
C GLU A 155 11.71 10.07 5.00
N LEU A 156 10.79 10.36 5.94
CA LEU A 156 9.49 9.67 6.05
C LEU A 156 8.36 10.34 5.27
N PHE A 157 8.43 11.67 5.15
CA PHE A 157 7.40 12.56 4.61
C PHE A 157 8.00 13.56 3.63
N GLY A 158 9.20 13.31 3.12
CA GLY A 158 9.85 14.15 2.11
C GLY A 158 9.03 14.33 0.84
N GLU A 159 8.00 13.48 0.66
CA GLU A 159 6.90 13.76 -0.23
C GLU A 159 6.05 14.93 0.30
N SER A 160 6.18 16.06 -0.38
CA SER A 160 5.36 17.25 -0.12
C SER A 160 3.86 16.92 -0.13
N GLU A 161 3.02 17.71 0.54
CA GLU A 161 1.55 17.56 0.48
C GLU A 161 1.03 17.57 -0.97
N TYR A 162 1.70 18.34 -1.84
CA TYR A 162 1.49 18.36 -3.27
C TYR A 162 1.73 16.99 -3.91
N GLU A 163 2.87 16.34 -3.62
CA GLU A 163 3.22 15.01 -4.12
C GLU A 163 2.22 13.94 -3.66
N ARG A 164 1.83 13.93 -2.39
CA ARG A 164 0.78 13.03 -1.87
C ARG A 164 -0.56 13.22 -2.58
N SER A 165 -0.93 14.47 -2.86
CA SER A 165 -2.17 14.80 -3.58
C SER A 165 -2.12 14.32 -5.04
N CYS A 166 -0.98 14.50 -5.71
CA CYS A 166 -0.77 14.01 -7.07
C CYS A 166 -0.77 12.47 -7.13
N TYR A 167 -0.14 11.80 -6.17
CA TYR A 167 -0.16 10.33 -6.08
C TYR A 167 -1.59 9.84 -5.90
N HIS A 168 -2.37 10.46 -4.99
CA HIS A 168 -3.78 10.13 -4.81
C HIS A 168 -4.61 10.35 -6.09
N LEU A 169 -4.33 11.40 -6.85
CA LEU A 169 -4.95 11.64 -8.15
C LEU A 169 -4.63 10.51 -9.13
N PHE A 170 -3.37 10.09 -9.24
CA PHE A 170 -2.97 8.99 -10.14
C PHE A 170 -3.64 7.68 -9.74
N GLU A 171 -3.62 7.33 -8.46
CA GLU A 171 -4.34 6.17 -7.93
C GLU A 171 -5.84 6.26 -8.30
N THR A 172 -6.46 7.43 -8.18
CA THR A 172 -7.88 7.62 -8.55
C THR A 172 -8.14 7.44 -10.06
N ILE A 173 -7.19 7.86 -10.91
CA ILE A 173 -7.29 7.71 -12.38
C ILE A 173 -7.27 6.22 -12.77
N TYR A 174 -6.40 5.42 -12.16
CA TYR A 174 -6.19 4.02 -12.54
C TYR A 174 -7.02 3.01 -11.76
N LYS A 175 -7.49 3.37 -10.56
CA LYS A 175 -8.35 2.54 -9.70
C LYS A 175 -9.56 1.90 -10.41
N PRO A 176 -10.27 2.57 -11.33
CA PRO A 176 -11.38 1.94 -12.05
C PRO A 176 -11.01 0.70 -12.87
N PHE A 177 -9.71 0.48 -13.14
CA PHE A 177 -9.19 -0.64 -13.92
C PHE A 177 -8.55 -1.73 -13.07
N GLU A 178 -8.57 -1.61 -11.74
CA GLU A 178 -8.03 -2.63 -10.83
C GLU A 178 -8.64 -4.02 -11.09
N ASN A 179 -7.80 -5.06 -11.03
CA ASN A 179 -8.18 -6.47 -11.22
C ASN A 179 -8.90 -6.72 -12.55
N SER A 180 -8.50 -6.00 -13.61
CA SER A 180 -9.04 -6.18 -14.95
C SER A 180 -7.93 -6.45 -15.95
N ILE A 181 -8.29 -7.05 -17.09
CA ILE A 181 -7.36 -7.23 -18.21
C ILE A 181 -6.83 -5.89 -18.76
N SER A 182 -7.45 -4.76 -18.40
CA SER A 182 -7.06 -3.42 -18.85
C SER A 182 -5.88 -2.82 -18.10
N ASN A 183 -5.40 -3.45 -17.02
CA ASN A 183 -4.21 -2.99 -16.27
C ASN A 183 -3.11 -4.05 -16.15
N GLY A 184 -3.29 -5.20 -16.83
CA GLY A 184 -2.32 -6.29 -16.83
C GLY A 184 -2.25 -7.03 -15.50
N ASP A 185 -3.39 -7.15 -14.81
CA ASP A 185 -3.60 -7.96 -13.60
C ASP A 185 -2.69 -7.61 -12.42
N VAL A 186 -2.35 -6.33 -12.27
CA VAL A 186 -1.60 -5.80 -11.12
C VAL A 186 -2.21 -4.50 -10.62
N HIS A 187 -2.07 -4.20 -9.34
CA HIS A 187 -2.43 -2.89 -8.82
C HIS A 187 -1.51 -1.81 -9.42
N PHE A 188 -2.06 -0.62 -9.69
CA PHE A 188 -1.25 0.50 -10.17
C PHE A 188 -0.16 0.84 -9.16
N HIS A 189 1.07 1.01 -9.62
CA HIS A 189 2.21 1.34 -8.77
C HIS A 189 2.81 2.67 -9.22
N THR A 190 2.38 3.75 -8.58
CA THR A 190 2.85 5.12 -8.87
C THR A 190 4.38 5.17 -8.98
N ASN A 191 5.12 4.69 -7.97
CA ASN A 191 6.58 4.73 -8.01
C ASN A 191 7.20 3.91 -9.14
N LYS A 192 6.64 2.73 -9.49
CA LYS A 192 7.14 1.97 -10.65
C LYS A 192 6.92 2.75 -11.94
N PHE A 193 5.75 3.34 -12.13
CA PHE A 193 5.46 4.10 -13.34
C PHE A 193 6.35 5.33 -13.50
N LEU A 194 6.53 6.13 -12.43
CA LEU A 194 7.43 7.28 -12.44
C LEU A 194 8.88 6.85 -12.71
N ASN A 195 9.34 5.75 -12.09
CA ASN A 195 10.69 5.24 -12.35
C ASN A 195 10.85 4.66 -13.76
N MET A 196 9.81 4.11 -14.39
CA MET A 196 9.88 3.72 -15.81
C MET A 196 10.11 4.95 -16.70
N ILE A 197 9.44 6.07 -16.40
CA ILE A 197 9.65 7.33 -17.11
C ILE A 197 11.09 7.82 -16.90
N LEU A 198 11.60 7.80 -15.67
CA LEU A 198 12.99 8.17 -15.37
C LEU A 198 13.98 7.27 -16.12
N PHE A 199 13.76 5.96 -16.13
CA PHE A 199 14.60 4.98 -16.83
C PHE A 199 14.73 5.30 -18.33
N PHE A 200 13.63 5.52 -19.03
CA PHE A 200 13.66 5.80 -20.47
C PHE A 200 14.12 7.22 -20.83
N THR A 201 14.19 8.14 -19.87
CA THR A 201 14.52 9.56 -20.11
C THR A 201 15.93 9.95 -19.66
N GLN A 202 16.75 8.99 -19.20
CA GLN A 202 18.12 9.22 -18.74
C GLN A 202 19.01 9.96 -19.75
N HIS A 203 18.82 9.67 -21.04
CA HIS A 203 19.58 10.28 -22.14
C HIS A 203 18.76 11.24 -23.00
N GLY A 204 17.59 11.63 -22.52
CA GLY A 204 16.61 12.41 -23.30
C GLY A 204 15.89 11.54 -24.33
N VAL A 205 14.57 11.70 -24.43
CA VAL A 205 13.75 10.96 -25.40
C VAL A 205 12.58 11.81 -25.88
N LEU A 206 12.21 11.69 -27.14
CA LEU A 206 11.00 12.34 -27.66
C LEU A 206 9.76 11.77 -26.95
N LYS A 207 8.85 12.64 -26.51
CA LYS A 207 7.57 12.27 -25.85
C LYS A 207 6.86 11.15 -26.61
N THR A 208 6.78 11.29 -27.93
CA THR A 208 6.19 10.30 -28.83
C THR A 208 6.85 8.92 -28.70
N LYS A 209 8.18 8.83 -28.64
CA LYS A 209 8.90 7.56 -28.44
C LYS A 209 8.70 7.04 -27.02
N LEU A 210 8.79 7.88 -26.00
CA LEU A 210 8.59 7.50 -24.60
C LEU A 210 7.26 6.78 -24.38
N MET A 211 6.15 7.30 -24.91
CA MET A 211 4.83 6.68 -24.73
C MET A 211 4.80 5.22 -25.22
N LYS A 212 5.50 4.93 -26.32
CA LYS A 212 5.57 3.57 -26.87
C LYS A 212 6.53 2.68 -26.08
N LEU A 213 7.65 3.21 -25.60
CA LEU A 213 8.57 2.45 -24.74
C LEU A 213 7.87 1.98 -23.46
N LEU A 214 7.07 2.85 -22.83
CA LEU A 214 6.26 2.51 -21.66
C LEU A 214 5.27 1.38 -21.99
N TRP A 215 4.49 1.55 -23.07
CA TRP A 215 3.52 0.55 -23.52
C TRP A 215 4.14 -0.82 -23.82
N TYR A 216 5.22 -0.85 -24.61
CA TYR A 216 5.92 -2.09 -24.95
C TYR A 216 6.47 -2.78 -23.72
N SER A 217 6.96 -2.03 -22.73
CA SER A 217 7.50 -2.61 -21.49
C SER A 217 6.44 -3.34 -20.70
N ASP A 218 5.32 -2.67 -20.45
CA ASP A 218 4.21 -3.25 -19.70
C ASP A 218 3.61 -4.46 -20.41
N PHE A 219 3.35 -4.36 -21.72
CA PHE A 219 2.72 -5.45 -22.46
C PHE A 219 3.69 -6.61 -22.72
N LEU A 220 4.99 -6.37 -22.94
CA LEU A 220 5.98 -7.44 -23.07
C LEU A 220 6.16 -8.19 -21.74
N HIS A 221 6.19 -7.47 -20.62
CA HIS A 221 6.25 -8.10 -19.31
C HIS A 221 4.99 -8.94 -19.06
N PHE A 222 3.81 -8.41 -19.36
CA PHE A 222 2.55 -9.15 -19.24
C PHE A 222 2.52 -10.40 -20.14
N LYS A 223 3.00 -10.31 -21.38
CA LYS A 223 3.10 -11.46 -22.30
C LYS A 223 3.89 -12.61 -21.67
N ARG A 224 4.98 -12.31 -20.95
CA ARG A 224 5.89 -13.31 -20.38
C ARG A 224 5.46 -13.82 -19.01
N PHE A 225 4.94 -12.94 -18.16
CA PHE A 225 4.72 -13.21 -16.73
C PHE A 225 3.25 -13.16 -16.31
N GLN A 226 2.34 -12.82 -17.22
CA GLN A 226 0.91 -12.58 -16.94
C GLN A 226 0.67 -11.45 -15.94
N SER A 227 1.66 -10.55 -15.78
CA SER A 227 1.57 -9.35 -14.95
C SER A 227 2.27 -8.19 -15.66
N SER A 228 1.69 -6.99 -15.64
CA SER A 228 2.38 -5.78 -16.13
C SER A 228 3.39 -5.27 -15.09
N ILE A 229 4.22 -4.29 -15.47
CA ILE A 229 5.21 -3.70 -14.55
C ILE A 229 4.51 -2.67 -13.65
N SER A 230 3.72 -1.78 -14.25
CA SER A 230 3.25 -0.56 -13.59
C SER A 230 1.76 -0.56 -13.20
N GLY A 231 0.94 -1.44 -13.79
CA GLY A 231 -0.52 -1.42 -13.61
C GLY A 231 -1.21 -0.25 -14.32
N VAL A 232 -0.56 0.37 -15.29
CA VAL A 232 -1.11 1.49 -16.08
C VAL A 232 -2.05 0.98 -17.17
N THR A 233 -3.16 1.69 -17.37
CA THR A 233 -4.03 1.47 -18.53
C THR A 233 -3.58 2.30 -19.71
N TYR A 234 -3.58 1.71 -20.91
CA TYR A 234 -3.19 2.36 -22.15
C TYR A 234 -4.41 2.64 -23.03
N ILE A 235 -4.38 3.75 -23.75
CA ILE A 235 -5.41 4.15 -24.71
C ILE A 235 -4.82 4.29 -26.11
N HIS A 236 -5.67 4.06 -27.09
CA HIS A 236 -5.39 4.31 -28.48
C HIS A 236 -5.33 5.81 -28.76
N LYS A 237 -4.28 6.24 -29.48
CA LYS A 237 -4.15 7.58 -30.06
C LYS A 237 -3.64 7.51 -31.50
N PRO A 238 -3.81 8.57 -32.31
CA PRO A 238 -3.46 8.56 -33.74
C PRO A 238 -2.00 8.20 -34.05
N TYR A 239 -1.08 8.44 -33.11
CA TYR A 239 0.36 8.16 -33.25
C TYR A 239 0.81 6.95 -32.43
N GLY A 240 -0.13 6.07 -32.08
CA GLY A 240 0.12 4.87 -31.33
C GLY A 240 -0.35 4.94 -29.87
N PRO A 241 -0.23 3.83 -29.14
CA PRO A 241 -0.68 3.70 -27.78
C PRO A 241 0.06 4.65 -26.82
N VAL A 242 -0.68 5.17 -25.85
CA VAL A 242 -0.16 6.03 -24.77
C VAL A 242 -0.77 5.63 -23.43
N PRO A 243 -0.06 5.83 -22.30
CA PRO A 243 -0.68 5.74 -20.97
C PRO A 243 -1.89 6.67 -20.87
N LYS A 244 -2.97 6.20 -20.27
CA LYS A 244 -4.15 7.02 -20.01
C LYS A 244 -3.79 8.16 -19.04
N GLU A 245 -4.24 9.38 -19.32
CA GLU A 245 -3.90 10.59 -18.53
C GLU A 245 -2.39 10.85 -18.33
N TYR A 246 -1.53 10.40 -19.26
CA TYR A 246 -0.07 10.59 -19.17
C TYR A 246 0.35 12.05 -19.00
N GLU A 247 -0.43 13.01 -19.53
CA GLU A 247 -0.14 14.44 -19.45
C GLU A 247 -0.16 14.95 -18.00
N ALA A 248 -1.08 14.46 -17.17
CA ALA A 248 -1.14 14.81 -15.75
C ALA A 248 0.11 14.31 -15.00
N VAL A 249 0.58 13.11 -15.34
CA VAL A 249 1.79 12.52 -14.75
C VAL A 249 3.03 13.30 -15.17
N LEU A 250 3.18 13.60 -16.46
CA LEU A 250 4.32 14.39 -16.96
C LEU A 250 4.34 15.81 -16.37
N ALA A 251 3.19 16.49 -16.27
CA ALA A 251 3.09 17.82 -15.68
C ALA A 251 3.51 17.83 -14.20
N TYR A 252 3.11 16.82 -13.43
CA TYR A 252 3.57 16.62 -12.06
C TYR A 252 5.08 16.37 -12.00
N MET A 253 5.62 15.46 -12.82
CA MET A 253 7.05 15.15 -12.82
C MET A 253 7.90 16.38 -13.20
N GLU A 254 7.43 17.20 -14.12
CA GLU A 254 8.10 18.45 -14.50
C GLU A 254 8.05 19.48 -13.36
N SER A 255 6.87 19.76 -12.81
CA SER A 255 6.70 20.75 -11.72
C SER A 255 7.39 20.34 -10.42
N SER A 256 7.57 19.05 -10.16
CA SER A 256 8.33 18.52 -9.01
C SER A 256 9.84 18.35 -9.29
N GLY A 257 10.31 18.79 -10.46
CA GLY A 257 11.73 18.78 -10.84
C GLY A 257 12.32 17.38 -11.05
N GLN A 258 11.48 16.40 -11.40
CA GLN A 258 11.92 15.02 -11.69
C GLN A 258 12.36 14.85 -13.14
N ILE A 259 11.74 15.61 -14.06
CA ILE A 259 12.07 15.64 -15.48
C ILE A 259 12.12 17.09 -15.95
N ALA A 260 12.81 17.32 -17.08
CA ALA A 260 12.71 18.55 -17.85
C ALA A 260 12.02 18.25 -19.17
N ILE A 261 11.07 19.09 -19.56
CA ILE A 261 10.38 19.01 -20.86
C ILE A 261 10.86 20.19 -21.71
N LEU A 262 11.48 19.90 -22.84
CA LEU A 262 11.89 20.90 -23.82
C LEU A 262 11.01 20.80 -25.06
N VAL A 263 10.45 21.95 -25.46
CA VAL A 263 9.59 22.09 -26.63
C VAL A 263 10.35 22.88 -27.68
N GLU A 264 10.58 22.27 -28.84
CA GLU A 264 11.29 22.88 -29.97
C GLU A 264 10.38 22.87 -31.20
N GLU A 265 10.29 23.99 -31.91
CA GLU A 265 9.69 24.03 -33.23
C GLU A 265 10.74 23.58 -34.25
N GLY A 266 10.46 22.49 -34.96
CA GLY A 266 11.31 22.04 -36.05
C GLY A 266 11.15 22.93 -37.27
N ASP A 267 12.23 23.04 -38.08
CA ASP A 267 12.21 23.73 -39.38
C ASP A 267 11.19 23.13 -40.37
N ASP A 268 10.71 21.92 -40.09
CA ASP A 268 9.67 21.19 -40.80
C ASP A 268 8.24 21.57 -40.36
N GLY A 269 8.10 22.52 -39.43
CA GLY A 269 6.83 22.97 -38.86
C GLY A 269 6.25 22.03 -37.79
N TYR A 270 6.98 20.98 -37.40
CA TYR A 270 6.54 20.04 -36.37
C TYR A 270 7.14 20.38 -35.01
N THR A 271 6.30 20.42 -33.98
CA THR A 271 6.75 20.56 -32.60
C THR A 271 7.36 19.25 -32.10
N ARG A 272 8.60 19.32 -31.62
CA ARG A 272 9.31 18.22 -30.97
C ARG A 272 9.32 18.48 -29.47
N ILE A 273 8.82 17.52 -28.72
CA ILE A 273 8.83 17.55 -27.26
C ILE A 273 9.83 16.49 -26.79
N SER A 274 10.94 16.92 -26.21
CA SER A 274 11.93 16.02 -25.59
C SER A 274 11.80 16.05 -24.07
N ILE A 275 12.01 14.89 -23.45
CA ILE A 275 11.88 14.70 -22.00
C ILE A 275 13.17 14.09 -21.50
N THR A 276 13.77 14.71 -20.49
CA THR A 276 15.04 14.27 -19.89
C THR A 276 14.91 14.19 -18.38
N SER A 277 15.31 13.06 -17.78
CA SER A 277 15.30 12.89 -16.32
C SER A 277 16.24 13.88 -15.64
N GLN A 278 15.78 14.48 -14.53
CA GLN A 278 16.55 15.36 -13.65
C GLN A 278 16.83 14.71 -12.28
N ARG A 279 16.19 13.58 -12.00
CA ARG A 279 16.46 12.75 -10.81
C ARG A 279 17.10 11.42 -11.20
N GLN A 280 17.85 10.86 -10.27
CA GLN A 280 18.34 9.50 -10.39
C GLN A 280 17.19 8.51 -10.31
N LEU A 281 17.30 7.48 -11.15
CA LEU A 281 16.46 6.31 -11.11
C LEU A 281 16.65 5.57 -9.78
N GLN A 282 15.55 5.08 -9.20
CA GLN A 282 15.55 4.20 -8.04
C GLN A 282 15.25 2.78 -8.52
N ASP A 283 16.29 2.04 -8.89
CA ASP A 283 16.19 0.69 -9.47
C ASP A 283 15.53 -0.31 -8.51
N GLU A 284 15.50 -0.01 -7.20
CA GLU A 284 14.95 -0.88 -6.16
C GLU A 284 13.43 -1.11 -6.29
N TRP A 285 12.74 -0.27 -7.06
CA TRP A 285 11.31 -0.45 -7.35
C TRP A 285 11.03 -1.59 -8.33
N PHE A 286 12.04 -2.08 -9.05
CA PHE A 286 11.89 -3.14 -10.04
C PHE A 286 12.47 -4.46 -9.53
N SER A 287 11.72 -5.55 -9.76
CA SER A 287 12.28 -6.89 -9.70
C SER A 287 13.31 -7.10 -10.84
N PRO A 288 14.21 -8.09 -10.70
CA PRO A 288 15.17 -8.39 -11.76
C PRO A 288 14.53 -8.68 -13.14
N ALA A 289 13.36 -9.31 -13.17
CA ALA A 289 12.64 -9.63 -14.41
C ALA A 289 12.01 -8.39 -15.07
N GLU A 290 11.48 -7.47 -14.27
CA GLU A 290 10.95 -6.18 -14.74
C GLU A 290 12.08 -5.32 -15.31
N PHE A 291 13.19 -5.19 -14.58
CA PHE A 291 14.35 -4.42 -15.01
C PHE A 291 14.98 -5.00 -16.29
N GLN A 292 15.07 -6.33 -16.40
CA GLN A 292 15.49 -7.00 -17.63
C GLN A 292 14.57 -6.65 -18.81
N THR A 293 13.25 -6.66 -18.60
CA THR A 293 12.29 -6.29 -19.66
C THR A 293 12.49 -4.84 -20.12
N LEU A 294 12.65 -3.89 -19.18
CA LEU A 294 12.93 -2.49 -19.50
C LEU A 294 14.23 -2.33 -20.32
N SER A 295 15.28 -3.05 -19.93
CA SER A 295 16.59 -3.04 -20.61
C SER A 295 16.49 -3.57 -22.04
N GLU A 296 15.76 -4.67 -22.26
CA GLU A 296 15.52 -5.25 -23.59
C GLU A 296 14.74 -4.30 -24.49
N ILE A 297 13.74 -3.59 -23.96
CA ILE A 297 12.98 -2.56 -24.70
C ILE A 297 13.90 -1.43 -25.16
N VAL A 298 14.80 -0.94 -24.30
CA VAL A 298 15.80 0.08 -24.69
C VAL A 298 16.67 -0.44 -25.81
N THR A 299 17.26 -1.62 -25.64
CA THR A 299 18.17 -2.20 -26.64
C THR A 299 17.47 -2.42 -27.98
N TYR A 300 16.24 -2.94 -27.98
CA TYR A 300 15.52 -3.23 -29.22
C TYR A 300 15.16 -1.96 -30.00
N PHE A 301 14.70 -0.92 -29.31
CA PHE A 301 14.25 0.33 -29.94
C PHE A 301 15.33 1.43 -29.95
N GLU A 302 16.59 1.11 -29.67
CA GLU A 302 17.68 2.09 -29.60
C GLU A 302 17.77 2.91 -30.91
N SER A 303 17.83 2.21 -32.05
CA SER A 303 17.94 2.81 -33.38
C SER A 303 16.64 3.39 -33.94
N PHE A 304 15.49 3.14 -33.29
CA PHE A 304 14.19 3.56 -33.79
C PHE A 304 13.93 5.03 -33.47
N GLY A 305 13.59 5.82 -34.48
CA GLY A 305 13.00 7.14 -34.33
C GLY A 305 11.51 7.09 -33.96
N SER A 306 10.93 8.25 -33.63
CA SER A 306 9.51 8.39 -33.26
C SER A 306 8.55 7.85 -34.33
N ARG A 307 8.88 8.02 -35.61
CA ARG A 307 8.06 7.50 -36.72
C ARG A 307 8.13 5.97 -36.79
N GLU A 308 9.32 5.41 -36.78
CA GLU A 308 9.54 3.97 -36.90
C GLU A 308 8.88 3.18 -35.76
N ILE A 309 8.98 3.67 -34.51
CA ILE A 309 8.33 3.00 -33.37
C ILE A 309 6.80 3.13 -33.43
N SER A 310 6.28 4.23 -33.98
CA SER A 310 4.83 4.40 -34.19
C SER A 310 4.33 3.47 -35.30
N ASP A 311 5.03 3.43 -36.43
CA ASP A 311 4.74 2.53 -37.55
C ASP A 311 4.83 1.05 -37.11
N TYR A 312 5.74 0.73 -36.19
CA TYR A 312 5.84 -0.60 -35.59
C TYR A 312 4.63 -0.92 -34.70
N ALA A 313 4.19 0.03 -33.85
CA ALA A 313 2.97 -0.13 -33.03
C ALA A 313 1.70 -0.28 -33.87
N HIS A 314 1.60 0.42 -35.00
CA HIS A 314 0.46 0.37 -35.92
C HIS A 314 0.27 -1.00 -36.58
N ARG A 315 1.25 -1.91 -36.48
CA ARG A 315 1.16 -3.29 -37.00
C ARG A 315 0.61 -4.29 -35.99
N THR A 316 0.40 -3.88 -34.75
CA THR A 316 -0.12 -4.75 -33.69
C THR A 316 -1.65 -4.79 -33.72
N SER A 317 -2.25 -5.92 -33.33
CA SER A 317 -3.72 -6.00 -33.22
C SER A 317 -4.26 -5.06 -32.15
N ALA A 318 -3.47 -4.79 -31.09
CA ALA A 318 -3.76 -3.75 -30.10
C ALA A 318 -4.12 -2.40 -30.75
N TRP A 319 -3.39 -1.98 -31.78
CA TRP A 319 -3.76 -0.79 -32.53
C TRP A 319 -4.91 -1.09 -33.48
N LEU A 320 -4.73 -2.05 -34.40
CA LEU A 320 -5.63 -2.28 -35.54
C LEU A 320 -7.08 -2.56 -35.17
N GLU A 321 -7.33 -3.12 -33.98
CA GLU A 321 -8.65 -3.54 -33.51
C GLU A 321 -9.27 -2.57 -32.49
N THR A 322 -8.57 -1.48 -32.15
CA THR A 322 -9.08 -0.42 -31.27
C THR A 322 -9.30 0.88 -32.04
N VAL A 323 -10.16 1.76 -31.52
CA VAL A 323 -10.42 3.11 -32.08
C VAL A 323 -9.91 4.21 -31.15
N ASP A 324 -9.86 5.45 -31.63
CA ASP A 324 -9.37 6.60 -30.87
C ASP A 324 -10.01 6.70 -29.47
N ASP A 325 -9.18 6.95 -28.46
CA ASP A 325 -9.52 6.97 -27.03
C ASP A 325 -10.02 5.66 -26.41
N GLN A 326 -10.11 4.57 -27.18
CA GLN A 326 -10.45 3.26 -26.64
C GLN A 326 -9.29 2.71 -25.79
N ILE A 327 -9.63 2.07 -24.69
CA ILE A 327 -8.69 1.30 -23.87
C ILE A 327 -8.14 0.12 -24.66
N ILE A 328 -6.83 -0.06 -24.61
CA ILE A 328 -6.14 -1.21 -25.17
C ILE A 328 -5.94 -2.22 -24.05
N GLU A 329 -6.65 -3.34 -24.12
CA GLU A 329 -6.54 -4.42 -23.14
C GLU A 329 -5.20 -5.17 -23.27
N TYR A 330 -4.68 -5.67 -22.15
CA TYR A 330 -3.46 -6.48 -22.15
C TYR A 330 -3.61 -7.86 -22.80
N SER A 331 -4.85 -8.28 -23.11
CA SER A 331 -5.12 -9.45 -23.96
C SER A 331 -4.42 -9.35 -25.32
N TYR A 332 -4.16 -8.13 -25.81
CA TYR A 332 -3.40 -7.90 -27.02
C TYR A 332 -1.88 -8.09 -26.88
N ALA A 333 -1.35 -8.38 -25.68
CA ALA A 333 0.09 -8.58 -25.46
C ALA A 333 0.69 -9.69 -26.34
N GLY A 334 -0.12 -10.69 -26.73
CA GLY A 334 0.28 -11.73 -27.68
C GLY A 334 0.65 -11.20 -29.07
N SER A 335 0.18 -10.01 -29.44
CA SER A 335 0.48 -9.36 -30.73
C SER A 335 1.84 -8.65 -30.78
N ILE A 336 2.52 -8.52 -29.63
CA ILE A 336 3.87 -7.95 -29.58
C ILE A 336 4.85 -8.94 -30.23
N GLN A 337 5.53 -8.47 -31.27
CA GLN A 337 6.49 -9.26 -32.06
C GLN A 337 7.90 -9.31 -31.44
N LEU A 338 8.06 -8.78 -30.22
CA LEU A 338 9.27 -8.92 -29.41
C LEU A 338 9.30 -10.33 -28.79
N GLN A 339 10.45 -11.00 -28.87
CA GLN A 339 10.68 -12.32 -28.29
C GLN A 339 10.91 -12.21 -26.80
#